data_AF-A0ABD1QTF4-F1
#
_entry.id   AF-A0ABD1QTF4-F1
#
_cell.length_a   1.000
_cell.length_b   1.000
_cell.length_c   1.000
_cell.angle_alpha   90.00
_cell.angle_beta   90.00
_cell.angle_gamma   90.00
#
_symmetry.space_group_name_H-M   'P 1'
#
loop_
_entity.id
_entity.type
_entity.pdbx_description
1 polymer ?
#
loop_
_entity_poly.entity_id
_entity_poly.type
_entity_poly.pdbx_seq_one_letter_code
_entity_poly.pdbx_strand_id
1 'polypeptide(L)'
;MFMMWITNKQARPGTLIAAVHLFIFWFLWIGRNNSKYNDVKMNATRVIKRTQYLMESLLKAGILIHDVRKRLSYPVTVTWRKPKEEWSKLNKDGALKECGLAAWGGVIRNYLGDVTWDFLTFMERALFLKLNLKLWQLDFNCVGRKILEKCG
;
A
#
# COMPACT_ATOMS: atom_id res chain seq x y z
N MET A 1 7.49 14.37 -3.11
CA MET A 1 8.65 13.45 -3.19
C MET A 1 8.34 12.24 -2.33
N PHE A 2 8.11 11.05 -2.91
CA PHE A 2 7.90 9.83 -2.13
C PHE A 2 9.27 9.39 -1.60
N MET A 3 9.63 9.86 -0.40
CA MET A 3 10.89 9.49 0.26
C MET A 3 10.79 8.04 0.74
N MET A 4 11.48 7.13 0.04
CA MET A 4 11.62 5.75 0.47
C MET A 4 12.70 5.67 1.55
N TRP A 5 12.30 5.72 2.82
CA TRP A 5 13.18 5.38 3.94
C TRP A 5 13.41 3.86 3.97
N ILE A 6 14.51 3.39 3.39
CA ILE A 6 15.04 2.05 3.71
C ILE A 6 15.81 2.21 5.03
N THR A 7 15.13 2.06 6.17
CA THR A 7 15.83 2.03 7.45
C THR A 7 16.66 0.75 7.56
N ASN A 8 17.96 0.93 7.82
CA ASN A 8 18.98 -0.08 8.06
C ASN A 8 18.71 -0.90 9.34
N LYS A 9 17.63 -1.70 9.33
CA LYS A 9 17.38 -2.74 10.33
C LYS A 9 17.02 -4.01 9.59
N GLN A 10 18.04 -4.85 9.40
CA GLN A 10 17.98 -6.26 8.97
C GLN A 10 16.72 -6.62 8.17
N ALA A 11 16.86 -6.50 6.85
CA ALA A 11 15.91 -7.00 5.87
C ALA A 11 15.51 -8.45 6.20
N ARG A 12 14.27 -8.65 6.66
CA ARG A 12 13.71 -9.99 6.88
C ARG A 12 13.56 -10.74 5.54
N PRO A 13 13.66 -12.07 5.54
CA PRO A 13 13.44 -12.89 4.34
C PRO A 13 12.03 -12.65 3.77
N GLY A 14 11.97 -11.90 2.67
CA GLY A 14 10.74 -11.31 2.12
C GLY A 14 11.00 -9.98 1.37
N THR A 15 12.21 -9.43 1.50
CA THR A 15 12.64 -8.15 0.92
C THR A 15 12.71 -8.11 -0.60
N LEU A 16 13.08 -9.21 -1.27
CA LEU A 16 13.29 -9.19 -2.72
C LEU A 16 11.97 -9.01 -3.49
N ILE A 17 10.97 -9.84 -3.17
CA ILE A 17 9.65 -9.78 -3.82
C ILE A 17 8.98 -8.44 -3.52
N ALA A 18 9.02 -7.98 -2.28
CA ALA A 18 8.50 -6.66 -1.92
C ALA A 18 9.20 -5.53 -2.70
N ALA A 19 10.52 -5.58 -2.83
CA ALA A 19 11.30 -4.60 -3.60
C ALA A 19 10.92 -4.61 -5.10
N VAL A 20 10.75 -5.79 -5.71
CA VAL A 20 10.30 -5.90 -7.11
C VAL A 20 8.95 -5.21 -7.30
N HIS A 21 7.97 -5.48 -6.43
CA HIS A 21 6.64 -4.87 -6.55
C HIS A 21 6.69 -3.36 -6.35
N LEU A 22 7.44 -2.87 -5.35
CA LEU A 22 7.62 -1.44 -5.10
C LEU A 22 8.25 -0.73 -6.31
N PHE A 23 9.29 -1.32 -6.92
CA PHE A 23 9.93 -0.73 -8.10
C PHE A 23 9.06 -0.77 -9.35
N ILE A 24 8.29 -1.84 -9.56
CA ILE A 24 7.32 -1.89 -10.66
C ILE A 24 6.30 -0.76 -10.50
N PHE A 25 5.69 -0.60 -9.31
CA PHE A 25 4.72 0.48 -9.08
C PHE A 25 5.35 1.87 -9.23
N TRP A 26 6.56 2.05 -8.73
CA TRP A 26 7.30 3.30 -8.88
C TRP A 26 7.54 3.65 -10.36
N PHE A 27 8.04 2.72 -11.17
CA PHE A 27 8.33 2.97 -12.58
C PHE A 27 7.06 3.08 -13.43
N LEU A 28 5.97 2.39 -13.07
CA LEU A 28 4.64 2.61 -13.66
C LEU A 28 4.12 4.01 -13.35
N TRP A 29 4.25 4.48 -12.10
CA TRP A 29 3.86 5.83 -11.71
C TRP A 29 4.66 6.90 -12.46
N ILE A 30 5.98 6.73 -12.59
CA ILE A 30 6.83 7.60 -13.42
C ILE A 30 6.37 7.57 -14.89
N GLY A 31 6.11 6.39 -15.44
CA GLY A 31 5.65 6.23 -16.83
C GLY A 31 4.33 6.93 -17.09
N ARG A 32 3.34 6.75 -16.20
CA ARG A 32 2.05 7.44 -16.25
C ARG A 32 2.21 8.96 -16.17
N ASN A 33 3.01 9.46 -15.22
CA ASN A 33 3.21 10.91 -15.06
C ASN A 33 3.89 11.53 -16.27
N ASN A 34 4.90 10.85 -16.82
CA ASN A 34 5.56 11.32 -18.04
C ASN A 34 4.62 11.33 -19.24
N SER A 35 3.72 10.34 -19.35
CA SER A 35 2.70 10.33 -20.39
C SER A 35 1.68 11.45 -20.22
N LYS A 36 1.35 11.83 -18.97
CA LYS A 36 0.34 12.85 -18.68
C LYS A 36 0.88 14.29 -18.82
N TYR A 37 2.11 14.52 -18.38
CA TYR A 37 2.66 15.88 -18.23
C TYR A 37 3.79 16.20 -19.22
N ASN A 38 4.43 15.19 -19.80
CA ASN A 38 5.62 15.37 -20.66
C ASN A 38 5.45 14.74 -22.05
N ASP A 39 4.24 14.29 -22.40
CA ASP A 39 3.89 13.60 -23.66
C ASP A 39 4.79 12.39 -24.02
N VAL A 40 5.42 11.77 -23.02
CA VAL A 40 6.26 10.58 -23.23
C VAL A 40 5.41 9.33 -23.07
N LYS A 41 5.16 8.61 -24.17
CA LYS A 41 4.42 7.34 -24.14
C LYS A 41 5.04 6.33 -23.18
N MET A 42 4.19 5.70 -22.38
CA MET A 42 4.59 4.63 -21.48
C MET A 42 5.02 3.39 -22.29
N ASN A 43 6.16 2.81 -21.94
CA ASN A 43 6.70 1.61 -22.56
C ASN A 43 6.95 0.55 -21.49
N ALA A 44 6.25 -0.58 -21.57
CA ALA A 44 6.35 -1.67 -20.60
C ALA A 44 7.77 -2.26 -20.53
N THR A 45 8.44 -2.44 -21.67
CA THR A 45 9.83 -2.92 -21.75
C THR A 45 10.77 -1.99 -20.99
N ARG A 46 10.55 -0.67 -21.03
CA ARG A 46 11.34 0.32 -20.29
C ARG A 46 11.14 0.19 -18.77
N VAL A 47 9.91 -0.06 -18.32
CA VAL A 47 9.59 -0.32 -16.90
C VAL A 47 10.29 -1.59 -16.41
N ILE A 48 10.22 -2.67 -17.19
CA ILE A 48 10.87 -3.95 -16.87
C ILE A 48 12.39 -3.78 -16.78
N LYS A 49 13.03 -3.19 -17.80
CA LYS A 49 14.49 -2.98 -17.82
C LYS A 49 14.99 -2.13 -16.64
N ARG A 50 14.28 -1.06 -16.30
CA ARG A 50 14.63 -0.20 -15.15
C ARG A 50 14.49 -0.94 -13.82
N THR A 51 13.45 -1.75 -13.70
CA THR A 51 13.24 -2.60 -12.52
C THR A 51 14.37 -3.62 -12.39
N GLN A 52 14.70 -4.33 -13.46
CA GLN A 52 15.79 -5.32 -13.48
C GLN A 52 17.14 -4.68 -13.11
N TYR A 53 17.49 -3.57 -13.75
CA TYR A 53 18.75 -2.87 -13.47
C TYR A 53 18.88 -2.45 -12.00
N LEU A 54 17.81 -1.89 -11.42
CA LEU A 54 17.83 -1.44 -10.03
C LEU A 54 17.92 -2.63 -9.06
N MET A 55 17.20 -3.72 -9.34
CA MET A 55 17.26 -4.94 -8.54
C MET A 55 18.67 -5.56 -8.57
N GLU A 56 19.29 -5.66 -9.75
CA GLU A 56 20.67 -6.16 -9.89
C GLU A 56 21.68 -5.29 -9.15
N SER A 57 21.54 -3.95 -9.23
CA SER A 57 22.41 -3.02 -8.53
C SER A 57 22.31 -3.18 -7.00
N LEU A 58 21.10 -3.35 -6.46
CA LEU A 58 20.87 -3.52 -5.03
C LEU A 58 21.33 -4.89 -4.51
N LEU A 59 21.22 -5.93 -5.32
CA LEU A 59 21.78 -7.26 -5.03
C LEU A 59 23.30 -7.22 -4.99
N LYS A 60 23.94 -6.59 -6.00
CA LYS A 60 25.40 -6.41 -6.04
C LYS A 60 25.93 -5.59 -4.86
N ALA A 61 25.16 -4.58 -4.43
CA ALA A 61 25.49 -3.76 -3.26
C ALA A 61 25.27 -4.48 -1.92
N GLY A 62 24.76 -5.72 -1.92
CA GLY A 62 24.48 -6.48 -0.69
C GLY A 62 23.32 -5.93 0.15
N ILE A 63 22.54 -5.00 -0.40
CA ILE A 63 21.40 -4.35 0.30
C ILE A 63 20.21 -5.30 0.38
N LEU A 64 19.98 -6.09 -0.68
CA LEU A 64 18.93 -7.09 -0.73
C LEU A 64 19.52 -8.48 -0.47
N ILE A 65 18.98 -9.20 0.50
CA ILE A 65 19.32 -10.60 0.75
C ILE A 65 18.52 -11.47 -0.22
N HIS A 66 19.23 -12.26 -1.01
CA HIS A 66 18.64 -13.19 -1.98
C HIS A 66 18.13 -14.45 -1.24
N ASP A 67 17.10 -14.33 -0.40
CA ASP A 67 16.50 -15.51 0.22
C ASP A 67 15.60 -16.24 -0.80
N VAL A 68 16.19 -17.22 -1.50
CA VAL A 68 15.49 -18.17 -2.37
C VAL A 68 14.91 -19.32 -1.57
N ARG A 69 14.34 -19.07 -0.39
CA ARG A 69 13.32 -19.98 0.13
C ARG A 69 12.16 -19.93 -0.84
N LYS A 70 12.18 -20.86 -1.82
CA LYS A 70 11.09 -21.16 -2.76
C LYS A 70 9.83 -21.50 -1.96
N ARG A 71 9.12 -20.47 -1.49
CA ARG A 71 7.68 -20.62 -1.32
C ARG A 71 7.16 -20.66 -2.74
N LEU A 72 6.79 -21.85 -3.20
CA LEU A 72 5.90 -22.03 -4.35
C LEU A 72 4.58 -21.36 -3.98
N SER A 73 4.54 -20.04 -4.04
CA SER A 73 3.32 -19.26 -3.99
C SER A 73 2.75 -19.34 -5.39
N TYR A 74 1.80 -20.25 -5.59
CA TYR A 74 0.94 -20.18 -6.76
C TYR A 74 0.34 -18.77 -6.84
N PRO A 75 0.26 -18.15 -8.03
CA PRO A 75 -0.38 -16.86 -8.17
C PRO A 75 -1.84 -16.97 -7.74
N VAL A 76 -2.18 -16.41 -6.58
CA VAL A 76 -3.57 -16.26 -6.16
C VAL A 76 -4.14 -15.07 -6.91
N THR A 77 -5.07 -15.33 -7.81
CA THR A 77 -5.81 -14.25 -8.45
C THR A 77 -6.78 -13.66 -7.43
N VAL A 78 -6.36 -12.58 -6.78
CA VAL A 78 -7.23 -11.79 -5.89
C VAL A 78 -8.08 -10.89 -6.77
N THR A 79 -9.28 -11.35 -7.09
CA THR A 79 -10.27 -10.51 -7.77
C THR A 79 -11.00 -9.69 -6.73
N TRP A 80 -11.13 -8.38 -6.96
CA TRP A 80 -11.98 -7.55 -6.11
C TRP A 80 -13.41 -8.08 -6.17
N ARG A 81 -13.98 -8.45 -5.02
CA ARG A 81 -15.38 -8.85 -4.91
C ARG A 81 -16.14 -7.74 -4.20
N LYS A 82 -17.28 -7.37 -4.77
CA LYS A 82 -18.26 -6.50 -4.11
C LYS A 82 -18.63 -7.12 -2.75
N PRO A 83 -18.77 -6.33 -1.66
CA PRO A 83 -19.28 -6.83 -0.40
C PRO A 83 -20.63 -7.53 -0.58
N LYS A 84 -20.91 -8.56 0.21
CA LYS A 84 -22.23 -9.21 0.21
C LYS A 84 -23.29 -8.23 0.71
N GLU A 85 -24.55 -8.50 0.41
CA GLU A 85 -25.68 -7.76 0.98
C GLU A 85 -25.59 -7.71 2.51
N GLU A 86 -25.95 -6.57 3.11
CA GLU A 86 -25.75 -6.22 4.53
C GLU A 86 -24.30 -5.97 4.99
N TRP A 87 -23.31 -6.10 4.12
CA TRP A 87 -21.93 -5.76 4.47
C TRP A 87 -21.63 -4.29 4.18
N SER A 88 -20.78 -3.72 5.03
CA SER A 88 -20.24 -2.38 4.84
C SER A 88 -18.73 -2.44 4.61
N LYS A 89 -18.23 -1.58 3.72
CA LYS A 89 -16.81 -1.43 3.43
C LYS A 89 -16.29 -0.15 4.08
N LEU A 90 -15.30 -0.28 4.95
CA LEU A 90 -14.56 0.87 5.49
C LEU A 90 -13.31 1.13 4.63
N ASN A 91 -13.27 2.27 3.96
CA ASN A 91 -12.03 2.81 3.41
C ASN A 91 -11.50 3.84 4.40
N LYS A 92 -10.24 3.73 4.83
CA LYS A 92 -9.58 4.70 5.70
C LYS A 92 -8.29 5.16 5.04
N ASP A 93 -7.95 6.43 5.21
CA ASP A 93 -6.68 6.98 4.73
C ASP A 93 -6.17 8.06 5.70
N GLY A 94 -4.89 8.38 5.60
CA GLY A 94 -4.23 9.29 6.49
C GLY A 94 -3.19 10.15 5.79
N ALA A 95 -3.11 11.42 6.21
CA ALA A 95 -2.11 12.36 5.73
C ALA A 95 -1.27 12.91 6.90
N LEU A 96 0.02 13.04 6.68
CA LEU A 96 0.97 13.65 7.62
C LEU A 96 1.58 14.89 6.97
N LYS A 97 1.49 16.03 7.66
CA LYS A 97 2.17 17.26 7.27
C LYS A 97 3.57 17.29 7.89
N GLU A 98 4.51 17.97 7.21
CA GLU A 98 5.91 18.08 7.67
C GLU A 98 6.04 18.69 9.07
N CYS A 99 5.11 19.58 9.45
CA CYS A 99 5.05 20.19 10.78
C CYS A 99 4.61 19.23 11.90
N GLY A 100 4.41 17.94 11.61
CA GLY A 100 4.04 16.92 12.61
C GLY A 100 2.55 16.82 12.92
N LEU A 101 1.71 17.61 12.24
CA LEU A 101 0.26 17.44 12.28
C LEU A 101 -0.14 16.28 11.37
N ALA A 102 -0.95 15.37 11.89
CA ALA A 102 -1.54 14.29 11.11
C ALA A 102 -3.06 14.38 11.15
N ALA A 103 -3.67 13.99 10.04
CA ALA A 103 -5.09 13.76 9.95
C ALA A 103 -5.33 12.36 9.41
N TRP A 104 -6.39 11.72 9.85
CA TRP A 104 -6.87 10.50 9.24
C TRP A 104 -8.38 10.53 9.19
N GLY A 105 -8.93 9.86 8.20
CA GLY A 105 -10.36 9.79 8.02
C GLY A 105 -10.74 8.49 7.35
N GLY A 106 -12.04 8.31 7.20
CA GLY A 106 -12.56 7.17 6.51
C GLY A 106 -13.97 7.38 6.02
N VAL A 107 -14.35 6.51 5.12
CA VAL A 107 -15.67 6.46 4.51
C VAL A 107 -16.16 5.03 4.63
N ILE A 108 -17.32 4.87 5.26
CA ILE A 108 -18.08 3.63 5.31
C ILE A 108 -19.04 3.63 4.13
N ARG A 109 -19.00 2.55 3.35
CA ARG A 109 -19.88 2.35 2.20
C ARG A 109 -20.74 1.12 2.40
N ASN A 110 -21.99 1.17 1.97
CA ASN A 110 -22.85 -0.01 1.92
C ASN A 110 -22.37 -1.01 0.85
N TYR A 111 -23.05 -2.15 0.76
CA TYR A 111 -22.77 -3.16 -0.25
C TYR A 111 -22.95 -2.64 -1.67
N LEU A 112 -23.83 -1.67 -1.93
CA LEU A 112 -24.04 -1.03 -3.24
C LEU A 112 -22.91 -0.08 -3.64
N GLY A 113 -22.12 0.40 -2.68
CA GLY A 113 -21.02 1.35 -2.87
C GLY A 113 -21.33 2.78 -2.42
N ASP A 114 -22.56 3.03 -1.98
CA ASP A 114 -23.00 4.34 -1.48
C ASP A 114 -22.35 4.63 -0.15
N VAL A 115 -22.01 5.89 0.09
CA VAL A 115 -21.47 6.34 1.36
C VAL A 115 -22.59 6.39 2.39
N THR A 116 -22.46 5.62 3.46
CA THR A 116 -23.39 5.65 4.60
C THR A 116 -22.88 6.52 5.73
N TRP A 117 -21.55 6.62 5.86
CA TRP A 117 -20.93 7.42 6.91
C TRP A 117 -19.52 7.85 6.52
N ASP A 118 -19.09 9.00 7.03
CA ASP A 118 -17.73 9.49 6.92
C ASP A 118 -17.25 10.12 8.22
N PHE A 119 -15.94 10.17 8.39
CA PHE A 119 -15.33 10.79 9.57
C PHE A 119 -13.93 11.32 9.26
N LEU A 120 -13.53 12.33 10.03
CA LEU A 120 -12.21 12.96 9.97
C LEU A 120 -11.74 13.25 11.39
N THR A 121 -10.51 12.87 11.70
CA THR A 121 -9.89 13.05 13.01
C THR A 121 -8.47 13.56 12.87
N PHE A 122 -8.08 14.47 13.76
CA PHE A 122 -6.73 15.02 13.84
C PHE A 122 -5.95 14.40 14.99
N MET A 123 -4.65 14.20 14.80
CA MET A 123 -3.79 13.58 15.81
C MET A 123 -2.33 13.98 15.63
N GLU A 124 -1.53 13.76 16.67
CA GLU A 124 -0.08 14.01 16.63
C GLU A 124 0.69 12.92 15.87
N ARG A 125 1.80 13.31 15.24
CA ARG A 125 2.68 12.44 14.41
C ARG A 125 3.03 11.10 15.04
N ALA A 126 3.38 11.08 16.33
CA ALA A 126 3.83 9.88 17.02
C ALA A 126 2.72 8.82 17.11
N LEU A 127 1.48 9.25 17.26
CA LEU A 127 0.31 8.39 17.33
C LEU A 127 -0.11 7.92 15.93
N PHE A 128 -0.01 8.80 14.92
CA PHE A 128 -0.33 8.48 13.51
C PHE A 128 0.56 7.36 12.94
N LEU A 129 1.86 7.43 13.19
CA LEU A 129 2.80 6.41 12.71
C LEU A 129 2.59 5.06 13.41
N LYS A 130 2.26 5.07 14.71
CA LYS A 130 1.93 3.85 15.47
C LYS A 130 0.65 3.19 14.98
N LEU A 131 -0.40 3.97 14.69
CA LEU A 131 -1.67 3.44 14.20
C LEU A 131 -1.55 2.92 12.76
N ASN A 132 -0.92 3.66 11.85
CA ASN A 132 -0.75 3.20 10.47
C ASN A 132 0.04 1.88 10.40
N LEU A 133 1.14 1.75 11.15
CA LEU A 133 1.94 0.51 11.15
C LEU A 133 1.17 -0.71 11.66
N LYS A 134 0.27 -0.55 12.65
CA LYS A 134 -0.59 -1.63 13.13
C LYS A 134 -1.74 -1.97 12.18
N LEU A 135 -2.27 -0.97 11.48
CA LEU A 135 -3.44 -1.13 10.61
C LEU A 135 -3.07 -1.82 9.28
N TRP A 136 -1.90 -1.55 8.71
CA TRP A 136 -1.40 -2.27 7.53
C TRP A 136 -1.11 -3.76 7.78
N GLN A 137 -1.02 -4.20 9.05
CA GLN A 137 -0.88 -5.61 9.41
C GLN A 137 -2.22 -6.36 9.50
N LEU A 138 -3.35 -5.66 9.50
CA LEU A 138 -4.68 -6.26 9.71
C LEU A 138 -5.53 -6.39 8.43
N ASP A 139 -5.08 -5.84 7.30
CA ASP A 139 -5.90 -5.80 6.09
C ASP A 139 -5.70 -7.03 5.19
N PHE A 140 -6.43 -8.11 5.53
CA PHE A 140 -7.06 -9.04 4.57
C PHE A 140 -8.30 -9.76 5.13
N ASN A 141 -8.80 -9.38 6.31
CA ASN A 141 -10.00 -9.99 6.87
C ASN A 141 -11.19 -9.05 6.77
N CYS A 142 -12.14 -9.48 5.93
CA CYS A 142 -13.48 -8.93 5.79
C CYS A 142 -14.11 -8.78 7.18
N VAL A 143 -14.46 -7.54 7.57
CA VAL A 143 -15.17 -7.29 8.84
C VAL A 143 -16.63 -7.69 8.65
N GLY A 144 -17.00 -8.84 9.22
CA GLY A 144 -18.36 -9.38 9.23
C GLY A 144 -19.06 -9.19 10.57
N ARG A 145 -20.34 -8.83 10.49
CA ARG A 145 -21.45 -8.78 11.48
C ARG A 145 -21.23 -8.07 12.83
N LYS A 146 -22.11 -7.07 13.04
CA LYS A 146 -22.50 -6.39 14.30
C LYS A 146 -21.42 -5.57 15.02
N ILE A 147 -21.33 -4.29 14.68
CA ILE A 147 -20.90 -3.23 15.61
C ILE A 147 -21.89 -2.05 15.49
N LEU A 148 -23.16 -2.27 15.81
CA LEU A 148 -24.15 -1.20 15.99
C LEU A 148 -25.18 -1.61 17.04
N GLU A 149 -24.73 -2.03 18.22
CA GLU A 149 -25.55 -2.06 19.44
C GLU A 149 -24.60 -1.78 20.62
N LYS A 150 -24.46 -0.49 20.98
CA LYS A 150 -24.05 0.07 22.29
C LYS A 150 -23.42 1.45 22.09
N CYS A 151 -24.27 2.41 21.81
CA CYS A 151 -24.14 3.82 22.24
C CYS A 151 -25.57 4.38 22.21
N GLY A 152 -26.36 3.94 23.19
CA GLY A 152 -27.52 4.69 23.68
C GLY A 152 -27.11 5.34 25.00
#